data_AF-A0A1F9U562-F1
#
_entry.id   AF-A0A1F9U562-F1
#
_cell.length_a   1.000
_cell.length_b   1.000
_cell.length_c   1.000
_cell.angle_alpha   90.00
_cell.angle_beta   90.00
_cell.angle_gamma   90.00
#
_symmetry.space_group_name_H-M   'P 1'
#
loop_
_entity.id
_entity.type
_entity.pdbx_description
1 polymer ?
#
loop_
_entity_poly.entity_id
_entity_poly.type
_entity_poly.pdbx_seq_one_letter_code
_entity_poly.pdbx_strand_id
1 'polypeptide(L)'
;MDWKLFWTAFVTIFLAELGDKTQLGVLSFTAAGKSPATIFAAASLALILSTFTGVLAGSLLAKYFDPKVVRVVAGLLFIAVGLLVIFKRG
;
A
#
# COMPACT_ATOMS: atom_id res chain seq x y z
N MET A 1 -7.47 10.00 -21.52
CA MET A 1 -7.12 9.67 -20.12
C MET A 1 -8.13 10.34 -19.22
N ASP A 2 -8.73 9.61 -18.29
CA ASP A 2 -9.65 10.21 -17.32
C ASP A 2 -8.84 10.95 -16.24
N TRP A 3 -8.59 12.25 -16.48
CA TRP A 3 -7.76 13.08 -15.62
C TRP A 3 -8.34 13.22 -14.21
N LYS A 4 -9.67 13.10 -14.09
CA LYS A 4 -10.37 13.13 -12.80
C LYS A 4 -10.03 11.87 -11.99
N LEU A 5 -10.01 10.70 -12.64
CA LEU A 5 -9.59 9.46 -11.99
C LEU A 5 -8.14 9.53 -11.50
N PHE A 6 -7.23 10.07 -12.33
CA PHE A 6 -5.82 10.23 -11.97
C PHE A 6 -5.66 11.06 -10.69
N TRP A 7 -6.23 12.27 -10.64
CA TRP A 7 -6.10 13.14 -9.48
C TRP A 7 -6.79 12.59 -8.24
N THR A 8 -7.95 11.95 -8.40
CA THR A 8 -8.66 11.32 -7.28
C THR A 8 -7.82 10.21 -6.66
N ALA A 9 -7.26 9.33 -7.50
CA ALA A 9 -6.40 8.24 -7.03
C ALA A 9 -5.11 8.79 -6.39
N PHE A 10 -4.45 9.75 -7.05
CA PHE A 10 -3.22 10.37 -6.55
C PHE A 10 -3.44 11.00 -5.17
N VAL A 11 -4.42 11.90 -5.03
CA VAL A 11 -4.66 12.61 -3.75
C VAL A 11 -5.07 11.62 -2.65
N THR A 12 -5.93 10.65 -2.97
CA THR A 12 -6.39 9.67 -1.98
C THR A 12 -5.22 8.83 -1.46
N ILE A 13 -4.40 8.28 -2.36
CA ILE A 13 -3.26 7.44 -1.97
C ILE A 13 -2.19 8.30 -1.29
N PHE A 14 -1.88 9.48 -1.82
CA PHE A 14 -0.90 10.39 -1.23
C PHE A 14 -1.24 10.74 0.21
N LEU A 15 -2.50 11.08 0.50
CA LEU A 15 -2.95 11.38 1.86
C LEU A 15 -2.97 10.13 2.74
N ALA A 16 -3.36 8.97 2.20
CA ALA A 16 -3.39 7.72 2.97
C ALA A 16 -2.00 7.23 3.37
N GLU A 17 -0.99 7.46 2.53
CA GLU A 17 0.40 7.04 2.75
C GLU A 17 1.23 8.09 3.50
N LEU A 18 0.72 9.31 3.73
CA LEU A 18 1.45 10.39 4.38
C LEU A 18 1.71 10.05 5.86
N GLY A 19 2.98 9.97 6.25
CA GLY A 19 3.37 9.63 7.63
C GLY A 19 3.33 8.13 7.95
N ASP A 20 3.24 7.25 6.94
CA ASP A 20 3.32 5.81 7.17
C ASP A 20 4.72 5.36 7.68
N LYS A 21 4.75 4.19 8.31
CA LYS A 21 5.95 3.51 8.82
C LYS A 21 7.04 3.37 7.75
N THR A 22 6.66 3.20 6.49
CA THR A 22 7.62 3.17 5.37
C THR A 22 8.42 4.46 5.27
N GLN A 23 7.79 5.63 5.48
CA GLN A 23 8.46 6.94 5.46
C GLN A 23 9.43 7.09 6.64
N LEU A 24 9.03 6.66 7.85
CA LEU A 24 9.91 6.62 9.02
C LEU A 24 11.11 5.70 8.80
N GLY A 25 10.92 4.57 8.11
CA GLY A 25 11.99 3.67 7.69
C GLY A 25 12.97 4.33 6.72
N VAL A 26 12.46 5.01 5.68
CA VAL A 26 13.27 5.76 4.70
C VAL A 26 14.09 6.86 5.39
N LEU A 27 13.48 7.62 6.29
CA LEU A 27 14.16 8.64 7.10
C LEU A 27 15.27 8.00 7.97
N SER A 28 14.98 6.88 8.61
CA SER A 28 15.94 6.16 9.44
C SER A 28 17.16 5.66 8.63
N PHE A 29 16.92 5.09 7.45
CA PHE A 29 18.00 4.65 6.57
C PHE A 29 18.83 5.82 6.04
N THR A 30 18.20 6.95 5.77
CA THR A 30 18.88 8.18 5.30
C THR A 30 19.73 8.77 6.42
N ALA A 31 19.18 8.85 7.63
CA ALA A 31 19.88 9.31 8.83
C ALA A 31 21.07 8.41 9.21
N ALA A 32 21.02 7.12 8.87
CA ALA A 32 22.11 6.17 9.09
C ALA A 32 23.30 6.33 8.10
N GLY A 33 23.35 7.39 7.29
CA GLY A 33 24.51 7.73 6.45
C GLY A 33 24.55 7.04 5.09
N LYS A 34 23.46 6.39 4.66
CA LYS A 34 23.37 5.81 3.30
C LYS A 34 23.04 6.90 2.26
N SER A 35 23.43 6.67 1.01
CA SER A 35 23.12 7.57 -0.10
C SER A 35 21.60 7.81 -0.23
N PRO A 36 21.13 9.07 -0.12
CA PRO A 36 19.71 9.39 -0.26
C PRO A 36 19.13 8.95 -1.61
N ALA A 37 19.92 9.04 -2.68
CA ALA A 37 19.52 8.62 -4.02
C ALA A 37 19.26 7.11 -4.09
N THR A 38 20.11 6.30 -3.46
CA THR A 38 19.95 4.84 -3.42
C THR A 38 18.70 4.44 -2.62
N ILE A 39 18.46 5.09 -1.48
CA ILE A 39 17.26 4.83 -0.66
C ILE A 39 16.00 5.23 -1.42
N PHE A 40 16.02 6.39 -2.07
CA PHE A 40 14.90 6.86 -2.88
C PHE A 40 14.58 5.88 -4.02
N ALA A 41 15.60 5.42 -4.76
CA ALA A 41 15.42 4.44 -5.83
C ALA A 41 14.87 3.11 -5.31
N ALA A 42 15.43 2.60 -4.19
CA ALA A 42 14.98 1.35 -3.59
C ALA A 42 13.53 1.44 -3.07
N ALA A 43 13.18 2.51 -2.37
CA ALA A 43 11.82 2.74 -1.86
C ALA A 43 10.80 2.90 -3.00
N SER A 44 11.16 3.66 -4.04
CA SER A 44 10.32 3.84 -5.23
C SER A 44 10.08 2.51 -5.95
N LEU A 45 11.14 1.72 -6.13
CA LEU A 45 11.05 0.42 -6.78
C LEU A 45 10.22 -0.58 -5.95
N ALA A 46 10.38 -0.58 -4.63
CA ALA A 46 9.56 -1.37 -3.74
C ALA A 46 8.08 -0.98 -3.83
N LEU A 47 7.75 0.32 -3.85
CA LEU A 47 6.39 0.81 -3.98
C LEU A 47 5.75 0.42 -5.32
N ILE A 48 6.49 0.57 -6.43
CA ILE A 48 6.04 0.18 -7.77
C ILE A 48 5.75 -1.32 -7.80
N LEU A 49 6.67 -2.16 -7.32
CA LEU A 49 6.49 -3.62 -7.33
C LEU A 49 5.35 -4.06 -6.42
N SER A 50 5.22 -3.48 -5.23
CA SER A 50 4.13 -3.76 -4.30
C SER A 50 2.77 -3.39 -4.92
N THR A 51 2.67 -2.20 -5.51
CA THR A 51 1.43 -1.75 -6.17
C THR A 51 1.12 -2.61 -7.39
N PHE A 52 2.12 -2.91 -8.21
CA PHE A 52 1.96 -3.73 -9.41
C PHE A 52 1.45 -5.13 -9.07
N THR A 53 2.05 -5.79 -8.08
CA THR A 53 1.62 -7.12 -7.63
C THR A 53 0.20 -7.09 -7.04
N GLY A 54 -0.14 -6.06 -6.26
CA GLY A 54 -1.49 -5.87 -5.73
C GLY A 54 -2.55 -5.68 -6.81
N VAL A 55 -2.28 -4.82 -7.80
CA VAL A 55 -3.19 -4.58 -8.94
C VAL A 55 -3.32 -5.82 -9.82
N LEU A 56 -2.21 -6.53 -10.07
CA LEU A 56 -2.23 -7.76 -10.86
C LEU A 56 -3.07 -8.84 -10.16
N ALA A 57 -2.83 -9.09 -8.87
CA ALA A 57 -3.62 -10.06 -8.10
C ALA A 57 -5.10 -9.66 -8.02
N GLY A 58 -5.39 -8.38 -7.72
CA GLY A 58 -6.76 -7.87 -7.64
C GLY A 58 -7.51 -7.96 -8.97
N SER A 59 -6.85 -7.63 -10.08
CA SER A 59 -7.45 -7.73 -11.42
C SER A 59 -7.71 -9.17 -11.85
N LEU A 60 -6.84 -10.11 -11.47
CA LEU A 60 -7.07 -11.54 -11.70
C LEU A 60 -8.26 -12.04 -10.88
N LEU A 61 -8.33 -11.70 -9.59
CA LEU A 61 -9.45 -12.10 -8.73
C LEU A 61 -10.78 -11.55 -9.24
N ALA A 62 -10.80 -10.30 -9.74
CA ALA A 62 -12.00 -9.68 -10.30
C ALA A 62 -12.52 -10.35 -11.60
N LYS A 63 -11.71 -11.19 -12.27
CA LYS A 63 -12.18 -11.99 -13.43
C LYS A 63 -12.97 -13.23 -13.01
N TYR A 64 -12.70 -13.76 -11.82
CA TYR A 64 -13.31 -15.01 -11.34
C TYR A 64 -14.39 -14.79 -10.28
N PHE A 65 -14.35 -13.67 -9.57
CA PHE A 65 -15.25 -13.35 -8.46
C PHE A 65 -15.95 -12.00 -8.66
N ASP A 66 -17.21 -11.91 -8.23
CA ASP A 66 -17.93 -10.63 -8.19
C ASP A 66 -17.16 -9.64 -7.31
N PRO A 67 -16.86 -8.42 -7.79
CA PRO A 67 -16.18 -7.38 -7.02
C PRO A 67 -16.79 -7.11 -5.63
N LYS A 68 -18.11 -7.31 -5.47
CA LYS A 68 -18.78 -7.17 -4.17
C LYS A 68 -18.29 -8.21 -3.16
N VAL A 69 -18.13 -9.46 -3.59
CA VAL A 69 -17.65 -10.56 -2.74
C VAL A 69 -16.20 -10.29 -2.33
N VAL A 70 -15.35 -9.92 -3.30
CA VAL A 70 -13.93 -9.59 -3.04
C VAL A 70 -13.82 -8.46 -2.01
N ARG A 71 -14.62 -7.39 -2.15
CA ARG A 71 -14.62 -6.26 -1.21
C ARG A 71 -15.03 -6.67 0.21
N VAL A 72 -16.10 -7.48 0.36
CA VAL A 72 -16.57 -7.93 1.67
C VAL A 72 -15.53 -8.82 2.35
N VAL A 73 -14.98 -9.79 1.61
CA VAL A 73 -13.96 -10.70 2.14
C VAL A 73 -12.69 -9.93 2.55
N ALA A 74 -12.23 -8.99 1.71
CA ALA A 74 -11.08 -8.15 2.04
C ALA A 74 -11.32 -7.31 3.31
N GLY A 75 -12.51 -6.74 3.47
CA GLY A 75 -12.89 -6.00 4.68
C GLY A 75 -12.92 -6.86 5.93
N LEU A 76 -13.49 -8.09 5.85
CA LEU A 76 -13.50 -9.03 6.97
C LEU A 76 -12.08 -9.47 7.36
N LEU A 77 -11.23 -9.76 6.38
CA LEU A 77 -9.82 -10.09 6.63
C LEU A 77 -9.08 -8.92 7.27
N PHE A 78 -9.34 -7.68 6.84
CA PHE A 78 -8.74 -6.49 7.43
C PHE A 78 -9.14 -6.33 8.90
N ILE A 79 -10.42 -6.50 9.23
CA ILE A 79 -10.89 -6.47 10.63
C ILE A 79 -10.26 -7.60 11.44
N ALA A 80 -10.21 -8.82 10.91
CA ALA A 80 -9.60 -9.96 11.59
C ALA A 80 -8.12 -9.72 11.90
N VAL A 81 -7.35 -9.21 10.93
CA VAL A 81 -5.94 -8.81 11.14
C VAL A 81 -5.84 -7.71 12.19
N GLY A 82 -6.71 -6.70 12.13
CA GLY A 82 -6.75 -5.62 13.12
C GLY A 82 -6.98 -6.15 14.54
N LEU A 83 -7.95 -7.05 14.73
CA LEU A 83 -8.22 -7.70 16.00
C LEU A 83 -7.02 -8.52 16.47
N LEU A 84 -6.41 -9.33 15.58
CA LEU A 84 -5.21 -10.10 15.91
C LEU A 84 -4.06 -9.21 16.36
N VAL A 85 -3.84 -8.07 15.70
CA VAL A 85 -2.78 -7.12 16.08
C VAL A 85 -3.06 -6.50 17.47
N ILE A 86 -4.32 -6.18 17.78
CA ILE A 86 -4.71 -5.66 19.09
C ILE A 86 -4.50 -6.72 20.18
N PHE A 87 -5.04 -7.93 20.00
CA PHE A 87 -4.96 -8.99 21.02
C PHE A 87 -3.55 -9.56 21.20
N LYS A 88 -2.71 -9.55 20.16
CA LYS A 88 -1.32 -10.03 20.27
C LYS A 88 -0.37 -9.03 20.92
N ARG A 89 -0.77 -7.76 21.05
CA ARG A 89 0.01 -6.70 21.73
C ARG A 89 -0.46 -6.42 23.16
N GLY A 90 -1.52 -7.09 23.62
CA GLY A 90 -1.98 -7.08 25.02
C GLY A 90 -1.30 -8.14 25.87
#